data_AF-A0A1W9K5Y3-F1
#
_entry.id   AF-A0A1W9K5Y3-F1
#
_cell.length_a   1.000
_cell.length_b   1.000
_cell.length_c   1.000
_cell.angle_alpha   90.00
_cell.angle_beta   90.00
_cell.angle_gamma   90.00
#
_symmetry.space_group_name_H-M   'P 1'
#
loop_
_entity.id
_entity.type
_entity.pdbx_description
1 polymer ?
#
loop_
_entity_poly.entity_id
_entity_poly.type
_entity_poly.pdbx_seq_one_letter_code
_entity_poly.pdbx_strand_id
1 'polypeptide(L)'
;MKKSLNHPKQIGMTLIEIMIALLLGAFLLGGVIKIFVNAKQTYGMQEGLSRLQENSRYALEILSKDLRMSGFQGCSSITDVTPTSSASAPIIAPTPTSIIVGYNGSEASPATTAWSPALSATLSGLATPITPGTDVITVVYGESCGGYLAANMASSTADVQISGTNTCGIADGDAALISNCSNADVFRASSGTTSLLIKHKDAANVDVPLPAVCASPPCYRTTAEVFAYRAYSYFIRPGASGEPALWRLDNTKATSGSNPIEMLEGIENLQILYGEDTDADGVANQYKTAANVTDMSDVASVRISILARTSENLASQTLTYDYNGNTANNPGDRRIRRVFNATIAVRNRLP
;
A
#
# COMPACT_ATOMS: atom_id res chain seq x y z
N MET A 1 30.03 4.71 -90.22
CA MET A 1 30.04 5.78 -89.17
C MET A 1 30.30 5.14 -87.81
N LYS A 2 31.53 5.24 -87.27
CA LYS A 2 31.88 4.73 -85.92
C LYS A 2 31.50 5.81 -84.89
N LYS A 3 30.60 5.47 -83.97
CA LYS A 3 30.17 6.34 -82.87
C LYS A 3 31.27 6.35 -81.80
N SER A 4 31.95 7.48 -81.63
CA SER A 4 32.95 7.68 -80.57
C SER A 4 32.27 7.67 -79.20
N LEU A 5 32.62 6.72 -78.34
CA LEU A 5 32.23 6.70 -76.93
C LEU A 5 33.17 7.62 -76.16
N ASN A 6 32.72 8.86 -75.90
CA ASN A 6 33.39 9.76 -74.97
C ASN A 6 33.35 9.14 -73.57
N HIS A 7 34.48 8.62 -73.09
CA HIS A 7 34.65 8.29 -71.68
C HIS A 7 34.81 9.62 -70.93
N PRO A 8 33.93 9.97 -69.97
CA PRO A 8 34.14 11.15 -69.16
C PRO A 8 35.47 10.99 -68.42
N LYS A 9 36.37 11.97 -68.59
CA LYS A 9 37.64 12.00 -67.86
C LYS A 9 37.35 12.04 -66.37
N GLN A 10 37.88 11.07 -65.62
CA GLN A 10 37.80 11.04 -64.18
C GLN A 10 38.59 12.25 -63.63
N ILE A 11 37.88 13.23 -63.09
CA ILE A 11 38.49 14.39 -62.44
C ILE A 11 38.96 13.89 -61.07
N GLY A 12 40.27 13.80 -60.86
CA GLY A 12 40.83 13.38 -59.58
C GLY A 12 40.46 14.39 -58.48
N MET A 13 40.02 13.89 -57.31
CA MET A 13 39.76 14.74 -56.14
C MET A 13 41.08 15.23 -55.56
N THR A 14 41.12 16.49 -55.16
CA THR A 14 42.29 17.05 -54.48
C THR A 14 42.33 16.58 -53.02
N LEU A 15 43.53 16.44 -52.45
CA LEU A 15 43.69 16.06 -51.04
C LEU A 15 42.96 17.03 -50.10
N ILE A 16 42.89 18.31 -50.49
CA ILE A 16 42.18 19.35 -49.74
C ILE A 16 40.64 19.19 -49.80
N GLU A 17 40.06 18.77 -50.93
CA GLU A 17 38.63 18.44 -51.01
C GLU A 17 38.25 17.28 -50.10
N ILE A 18 39.09 16.25 -50.02
CA ILE A 18 38.84 15.12 -49.12
C ILE A 18 38.91 15.58 -47.65
N MET A 19 39.86 16.44 -47.29
CA MET A 19 39.96 16.99 -45.94
C MET A 19 38.74 17.85 -45.57
N ILE A 20 38.27 18.71 -46.50
CA ILE A 20 37.09 19.55 -46.28
C ILE A 20 35.83 18.68 -46.19
N ALA A 21 35.66 17.69 -47.07
CA ALA A 21 34.51 16.79 -47.06
C ALA A 21 34.44 15.98 -45.75
N LEU A 22 35.58 15.48 -45.26
CA LEU A 22 35.66 14.78 -43.97
C LEU A 22 35.34 15.70 -42.79
N LEU A 23 35.86 16.93 -42.79
CA LEU A 23 35.58 17.91 -41.74
C LEU A 23 34.09 18.23 -41.66
N LEU A 24 33.46 18.52 -42.81
CA LEU A 24 32.03 18.81 -42.88
C LEU A 24 31.18 17.59 -42.52
N GLY A 25 31.56 16.40 -42.99
CA GLY A 25 30.89 15.15 -42.63
C GLY A 25 30.94 14.87 -41.12
N ALA A 26 32.11 15.05 -40.50
CA ALA A 26 32.27 14.89 -39.06
C ALA A 26 31.46 15.93 -38.27
N PHE A 27 31.42 17.18 -38.72
CA PHE A 27 30.63 18.24 -38.10
C PHE A 27 29.12 17.93 -38.14
N LEU A 28 28.61 17.53 -39.30
CA LEU A 28 27.20 17.16 -39.46
C LEU A 28 26.83 15.94 -38.61
N LEU A 29 27.67 14.89 -38.64
CA LEU A 29 27.45 13.69 -37.84
C LEU A 29 27.47 14.00 -36.34
N GLY A 30 28.41 14.84 -35.88
CA GLY A 30 28.48 15.29 -34.50
C GLY A 30 27.22 16.05 -34.06
N GLY A 31 26.66 16.89 -34.94
CA GLY A 31 25.38 17.55 -34.72
C GLY A 31 24.22 16.57 -34.56
N VAL A 32 24.11 15.59 -35.45
CA VAL A 32 23.05 14.56 -35.40
C VAL A 32 23.17 13.69 -34.15
N ILE A 33 24.38 13.28 -33.77
CA ILE A 33 24.62 12.51 -32.53
C ILE A 33 24.17 13.33 -31.31
N LYS A 34 24.50 14.62 -31.23
CA LYS A 34 24.03 15.48 -30.13
C LYS A 34 22.51 15.56 -30.06
N ILE A 35 21.84 15.76 -31.19
CA ILE A 35 20.37 15.78 -31.24
C ILE A 35 19.80 14.45 -30.75
N PHE A 36 20.36 13.34 -31.21
CA PHE A 36 19.92 12.01 -30.80
C PHE A 36 20.10 11.74 -29.29
N VAL A 37 21.26 12.11 -28.73
CA VAL A 37 21.54 11.97 -27.29
C VAL A 37 20.59 12.83 -26.46
N ASN A 38 20.38 14.09 -26.85
CA ASN A 38 19.45 14.99 -26.17
C ASN A 38 18.01 14.47 -26.25
N ALA A 39 17.60 13.94 -27.41
CA ALA A 39 16.29 13.34 -27.59
C ALA A 39 16.14 12.12 -26.66
N LYS A 40 17.11 11.19 -26.65
CA LYS A 40 17.07 10.01 -25.76
C LYS A 40 17.01 10.39 -24.29
N GLN A 41 17.78 11.39 -23.85
CA GLN A 41 17.73 11.89 -22.47
C GLN A 41 16.35 12.48 -22.15
N THR A 42 15.79 13.26 -23.08
CA THR A 42 14.45 13.86 -22.93
C THR A 42 13.37 12.79 -22.83
N TYR A 43 13.41 11.77 -23.69
CA TYR A 43 12.48 10.63 -23.64
C TYR A 43 12.59 9.87 -22.33
N GLY A 44 13.81 9.57 -21.87
CA GLY A 44 14.02 8.90 -20.58
C GLY A 44 13.48 9.71 -19.41
N MET A 45 13.67 11.04 -19.43
CA MET A 45 13.11 11.94 -18.42
C MET A 45 11.58 11.96 -18.43
N GLN A 46 10.95 12.04 -19.61
CA GLN A 46 9.49 12.02 -19.74
C GLN A 46 8.89 10.70 -19.24
N GLU A 47 9.46 9.57 -19.65
CA GLU A 47 9.01 8.24 -19.21
C GLU A 47 9.19 8.06 -17.70
N GLY A 48 10.36 8.41 -17.16
CA GLY A 48 10.63 8.32 -15.73
C GLY A 48 9.68 9.18 -14.90
N LEU A 49 9.38 10.40 -15.36
CA LEU A 49 8.40 11.28 -14.70
C LEU A 49 6.96 10.75 -14.81
N SER A 50 6.60 10.10 -15.92
CA SER A 50 5.29 9.47 -16.09
C SER A 50 5.11 8.32 -15.10
N ARG A 51 6.06 7.39 -15.05
CA ARG A 51 6.05 6.26 -14.10
C ARG A 51 6.03 6.72 -12.65
N LEU A 52 6.85 7.72 -12.31
CA LEU A 52 6.88 8.29 -10.97
C LEU A 52 5.49 8.81 -10.57
N GLN A 53 4.82 9.57 -11.45
CA GLN A 53 3.48 10.10 -11.17
C GLN A 53 2.40 9.01 -11.10
N GLU A 54 2.46 8.02 -11.99
CA GLU A 54 1.53 6.90 -12.01
C GLU A 54 1.64 6.05 -10.74
N ASN A 55 2.85 5.64 -10.38
CA ASN A 55 3.11 4.85 -9.18
C ASN A 55 2.70 5.64 -7.91
N SER A 56 2.99 6.94 -7.86
CA SER A 56 2.62 7.77 -6.71
C SER A 56 1.10 7.92 -6.57
N ARG A 57 0.38 8.11 -7.69
CA ARG A 57 -1.09 8.18 -7.71
C ARG A 57 -1.69 6.85 -7.25
N TYR A 58 -1.19 5.73 -7.76
CA TYR A 58 -1.66 4.41 -7.34
C TYR A 58 -1.39 4.17 -5.85
N ALA A 59 -0.19 4.52 -5.34
CA ALA A 59 0.16 4.40 -3.92
C ALA A 59 -0.83 5.15 -3.02
N LEU A 60 -1.11 6.41 -3.35
CA LEU A 60 -2.07 7.20 -2.60
C LEU A 60 -3.49 6.66 -2.72
N GLU A 61 -3.89 6.14 -3.88
CA GLU A 61 -5.23 5.57 -4.09
C GLU A 61 -5.45 4.34 -3.20
N ILE A 62 -4.54 3.37 -3.21
CA ILE A 62 -4.67 2.16 -2.38
C ILE A 62 -4.62 2.48 -0.88
N LEU A 63 -3.70 3.35 -0.44
CA LEU A 63 -3.58 3.73 0.96
C LEU A 63 -4.83 4.48 1.41
N SER A 64 -5.34 5.40 0.58
CA SER A 64 -6.52 6.18 0.91
C SER A 64 -7.80 5.34 0.89
N LYS A 65 -7.91 4.35 -0.01
CA LYS A 65 -9.05 3.42 -0.03
C LYS A 65 -9.12 2.67 1.30
N ASP A 66 -8.02 2.04 1.70
CA ASP A 66 -7.98 1.16 2.87
C ASP A 66 -8.09 1.96 4.17
N LEU A 67 -7.51 3.16 4.23
CA LEU A 67 -7.69 4.07 5.37
C LEU A 67 -9.13 4.57 5.54
N ARG A 68 -9.83 4.85 4.45
CA ARG A 68 -11.27 5.22 4.53
C ARG A 68 -12.13 4.06 5.02
N MET A 69 -11.72 2.84 4.74
CA MET A 69 -12.42 1.62 5.19
C MET A 69 -12.03 1.21 6.60
N SER A 70 -10.94 1.73 7.19
CA SER A 70 -10.51 1.38 8.54
C SER A 70 -11.67 1.44 9.55
N GLY A 71 -11.84 0.35 10.31
CA GLY A 71 -12.90 0.16 11.27
C GLY A 71 -14.27 -0.19 10.70
N PHE A 72 -14.44 -0.26 9.37
CA PHE A 72 -15.72 -0.63 8.78
C PHE A 72 -16.07 -2.06 9.14
N GLN A 73 -17.28 -2.27 9.64
CA GLN A 73 -17.79 -3.57 10.05
C GLN A 73 -19.27 -3.74 9.72
N GLY A 74 -19.78 -2.98 8.74
CA GLY A 74 -21.20 -2.99 8.40
C GLY A 74 -21.99 -1.94 9.17
N CYS A 75 -22.99 -2.39 9.95
CA CYS A 75 -24.05 -1.51 10.46
C CYS A 75 -23.65 -0.59 11.62
N SER A 76 -22.78 -1.04 12.52
CA SER A 76 -22.39 -0.31 13.73
C SER A 76 -20.95 0.19 13.67
N SER A 77 -20.66 1.28 14.38
CA SER A 77 -19.30 1.77 14.57
C SER A 77 -18.49 0.81 15.46
N ILE A 78 -17.15 0.81 15.31
CA ILE A 78 -16.25 -0.03 16.11
C ILE A 78 -16.33 0.29 17.62
N THR A 79 -16.72 1.54 17.94
CA THR A 79 -16.88 2.05 19.30
C THR A 79 -18.17 1.58 19.97
N ASP A 80 -19.25 1.37 19.20
CA ASP A 80 -20.52 0.86 19.73
C ASP A 80 -20.52 -0.66 19.88
N VAL A 81 -19.97 -1.36 18.89
CA VAL A 81 -19.88 -2.83 18.87
C VAL A 81 -18.45 -3.20 18.53
N THR A 82 -17.65 -3.57 19.52
CA THR A 82 -16.32 -4.12 19.28
C THR A 82 -16.42 -5.62 18.95
N PRO A 83 -15.92 -6.09 17.80
CA PRO A 83 -16.02 -7.49 17.44
C PRO A 83 -15.26 -8.40 18.39
N THR A 84 -15.85 -9.55 18.72
CA THR A 84 -15.11 -10.61 19.39
C THR A 84 -14.35 -11.44 18.36
N SER A 85 -13.11 -11.82 18.63
CA SER A 85 -12.32 -12.64 17.70
C SER A 85 -12.16 -14.06 18.22
N SER A 86 -12.76 -15.03 17.53
CA SER A 86 -12.48 -16.47 17.71
C SER A 86 -11.37 -16.97 16.77
N ALA A 87 -10.97 -16.17 15.77
CA ALA A 87 -9.94 -16.51 14.81
C ALA A 87 -8.58 -16.75 15.49
N SER A 88 -7.94 -17.88 15.19
CA SER A 88 -6.56 -18.13 15.61
C SER A 88 -5.55 -17.22 14.89
N ALA A 89 -4.42 -16.95 15.53
CA ALA A 89 -3.33 -16.18 14.94
C ALA A 89 -2.78 -16.83 13.65
N PRO A 90 -2.27 -16.05 12.68
CA PRO A 90 -2.04 -14.60 12.72
C PRO A 90 -3.30 -13.78 12.46
N ILE A 91 -3.67 -12.92 13.40
CA ILE A 91 -4.83 -12.03 13.31
C ILE A 91 -4.54 -10.77 14.13
N ILE A 92 -5.06 -9.63 13.70
CA ILE A 92 -5.18 -8.44 14.54
C ILE A 92 -6.65 -8.35 14.92
N ALA A 93 -6.98 -8.58 16.19
CA ALA A 93 -8.35 -8.43 16.67
C ALA A 93 -8.76 -6.95 16.58
N PRO A 94 -9.96 -6.63 16.07
CA PRO A 94 -10.37 -5.25 15.85
C PRO A 94 -10.86 -4.63 17.16
N THR A 95 -10.25 -3.52 17.54
CA THR A 95 -10.62 -2.67 18.67
C THR A 95 -10.59 -1.22 18.19
N PRO A 96 -11.21 -0.26 18.91
CA PRO A 96 -11.11 1.16 18.56
C PRO A 96 -9.65 1.65 18.38
N THR A 97 -8.71 1.05 19.10
CA THR A 97 -7.27 1.36 19.06
C THR A 97 -6.46 0.52 18.06
N SER A 98 -6.98 -0.60 17.54
CA SER A 98 -6.26 -1.48 16.61
C SER A 98 -6.71 -1.36 15.15
N ILE A 99 -7.83 -0.68 14.89
CA ILE A 99 -8.29 -0.41 13.51
C ILE A 99 -7.32 0.45 12.70
N ILE A 100 -6.52 1.26 13.40
CA ILE A 100 -5.34 1.95 12.88
C ILE A 100 -4.23 1.77 13.91
N VAL A 101 -3.10 1.23 13.48
CA VAL A 101 -1.89 1.18 14.30
C VAL A 101 -0.76 1.83 13.52
N GLY A 102 -0.22 2.92 14.06
CA GLY A 102 0.94 3.59 13.51
C GLY A 102 2.23 3.16 14.17
N TYR A 103 3.31 3.11 13.40
CA TYR A 103 4.67 2.98 13.92
C TYR A 103 5.54 4.04 13.27
N ASN A 104 6.09 4.93 14.09
CA ASN A 104 6.97 5.99 13.59
C ASN A 104 8.41 5.51 13.61
N GLY A 105 9.08 5.67 12.46
CA GLY A 105 10.46 5.26 12.25
C GLY A 105 11.43 6.43 12.06
N SER A 106 10.99 7.69 12.21
CA SER A 106 11.88 8.87 12.07
C SER A 106 12.97 8.93 13.14
N GLU A 107 12.74 8.33 14.31
CA GLU A 107 13.75 8.11 15.35
C GLU A 107 14.80 7.05 14.95
N ALA A 108 14.52 6.28 13.88
CA ALA A 108 15.36 5.16 13.46
C ALA A 108 16.57 5.56 12.58
N SER A 109 17.00 6.83 12.60
CA SER A 109 18.09 7.34 11.75
C SER A 109 19.28 7.93 12.54
N PRO A 110 20.55 7.57 12.23
CA PRO A 110 21.04 6.37 11.55
C PRO A 110 21.79 5.49 12.56
N ALA A 111 21.11 4.97 13.59
CA ALA A 111 21.76 4.03 14.54
C ALA A 111 20.81 3.28 15.48
N THR A 112 19.52 3.64 15.59
CA THR A 112 18.59 2.89 16.43
C THR A 112 17.57 2.22 15.52
N THR A 113 17.44 0.91 15.57
CA THR A 113 16.29 0.20 14.99
C THR A 113 15.03 0.41 15.85
N ALA A 114 14.95 1.54 16.55
CA ALA A 114 13.94 1.83 17.54
C ALA A 114 12.73 2.45 16.85
N TRP A 115 11.64 1.71 16.88
CA TRP A 115 10.34 2.13 16.40
C TRP A 115 9.52 2.62 17.60
N SER A 116 8.75 3.69 17.41
CA SER A 116 7.83 4.18 18.44
C SER A 116 6.42 4.39 17.87
N PRO A 117 5.41 3.64 18.36
CA PRO A 117 5.51 2.44 19.19
C PRO A 117 6.40 1.34 18.59
N ALA A 118 6.82 0.36 19.40
CA ALA A 118 7.60 -0.78 18.92
C ALA A 118 6.80 -1.57 17.87
N LEU A 119 7.46 -2.00 16.78
CA LEU A 119 6.84 -2.86 15.77
C LEU A 119 6.25 -4.13 16.40
N SER A 120 5.17 -4.64 15.81
CA SER A 120 4.65 -5.96 16.16
C SER A 120 5.69 -7.05 15.92
N ALA A 121 5.56 -8.21 16.58
CA ALA A 121 6.45 -9.35 16.37
C ALA A 121 6.48 -9.79 14.89
N THR A 122 5.34 -9.71 14.19
CA THR A 122 5.23 -10.01 12.77
C THR A 122 6.05 -9.05 11.90
N LEU A 123 5.97 -7.75 12.17
CA LEU A 123 6.67 -6.71 11.39
C LEU A 123 8.17 -6.68 11.69
N SER A 124 8.55 -6.81 12.96
CA SER A 124 9.96 -6.86 13.39
C SER A 124 10.66 -8.16 12.99
N GLY A 125 9.91 -9.26 12.81
CA GLY A 125 10.42 -10.56 12.38
C GLY A 125 10.55 -10.75 10.87
N LEU A 126 10.28 -9.73 10.04
CA LEU A 126 10.41 -9.84 8.59
C LEU A 126 11.87 -10.11 8.19
N ALA A 127 12.07 -11.08 7.29
CA ALA A 127 13.40 -11.47 6.82
C ALA A 127 14.17 -10.31 6.15
N THR A 128 13.46 -9.48 5.39
CA THR A 128 13.97 -8.19 4.90
C THR A 128 13.36 -7.10 5.77
N PRO A 129 14.16 -6.37 6.56
CA PRO A 129 13.65 -5.37 7.48
C PRO A 129 13.03 -4.19 6.74
N ILE A 130 12.12 -3.51 7.44
CA ILE A 130 11.53 -2.25 7.00
C ILE A 130 12.63 -1.18 6.97
N THR A 131 12.63 -0.33 5.94
CA THR A 131 13.62 0.75 5.81
C THR A 131 13.53 1.71 7.00
N PRO A 132 14.61 1.87 7.81
CA PRO A 132 14.63 2.85 8.89
C PRO A 132 14.43 4.29 8.39
N GLY A 133 13.86 5.17 9.21
CA GLY A 133 13.52 6.52 8.78
C GLY A 133 12.23 6.60 7.95
N THR A 134 11.49 5.50 7.81
CA THR A 134 10.15 5.45 7.20
C THR A 134 9.12 5.02 8.24
N ASP A 135 7.86 5.36 8.03
CA ASP A 135 6.76 4.99 8.92
C ASP A 135 6.01 3.75 8.40
N VAL A 136 5.32 3.08 9.32
CA VAL A 136 4.43 1.95 9.03
C VAL A 136 3.03 2.30 9.51
N ILE A 137 2.02 1.90 8.74
CA ILE A 137 0.62 1.97 9.17
C ILE A 137 -0.07 0.65 8.93
N THR A 138 -0.79 0.19 9.94
CA THR A 138 -1.68 -0.96 9.87
C THR A 138 -3.11 -0.48 9.90
N VAL A 139 -3.94 -1.00 9.01
CA VAL A 139 -5.39 -0.73 8.95
C VAL A 139 -6.16 -2.04 8.99
N VAL A 140 -7.28 -2.04 9.71
CA VAL A 140 -8.14 -3.21 9.88
C VAL A 140 -9.57 -2.84 9.54
N TYR A 141 -10.24 -3.68 8.72
CA TYR A 141 -11.61 -3.46 8.28
C TYR A 141 -12.25 -4.73 7.72
N GLY A 142 -13.58 -4.77 7.68
CA GLY A 142 -14.36 -5.68 6.87
C GLY A 142 -14.51 -5.17 5.44
N GLU A 143 -14.32 -6.02 4.45
CA GLU A 143 -14.59 -5.72 3.05
C GLU A 143 -15.94 -6.34 2.67
N SER A 144 -16.93 -5.48 2.42
CA SER A 144 -18.28 -5.93 2.04
C SER A 144 -18.27 -6.49 0.62
N CYS A 145 -19.04 -7.56 0.45
CA CYS A 145 -19.35 -8.14 -0.85
C CYS A 145 -20.84 -8.46 -1.01
N GLY A 146 -21.69 -8.02 -0.07
CA GLY A 146 -23.12 -8.32 -0.06
C GLY A 146 -23.45 -9.75 0.42
N GLY A 147 -22.61 -10.32 1.29
CA GLY A 147 -22.76 -11.68 1.83
C GLY A 147 -23.82 -11.81 2.92
N TYR A 148 -25.08 -11.45 2.64
CA TYR A 148 -26.17 -11.56 3.62
C TYR A 148 -26.54 -13.01 3.91
N LEU A 149 -26.97 -13.27 5.15
CA LEU A 149 -27.37 -14.61 5.57
C LEU A 149 -28.66 -15.07 4.86
N ALA A 150 -28.65 -16.29 4.32
CA ALA A 150 -29.82 -16.93 3.71
C ALA A 150 -30.84 -17.39 4.76
N ALA A 151 -30.38 -17.72 5.96
CA ALA A 151 -31.18 -18.17 7.08
C ALA A 151 -30.54 -17.74 8.41
N ASN A 152 -31.33 -17.72 9.49
CA ASN A 152 -30.80 -17.46 10.82
C ASN A 152 -29.81 -18.56 11.22
N MET A 153 -28.70 -18.20 11.88
CA MET A 153 -27.80 -19.19 12.45
C MET A 153 -28.52 -19.96 13.57
N ALA A 154 -28.74 -21.26 13.37
CA ALA A 154 -29.52 -22.10 14.28
C ALA A 154 -28.82 -22.41 15.62
N SER A 155 -27.49 -22.40 15.61
CA SER A 155 -26.65 -22.56 16.80
C SER A 155 -25.32 -21.86 16.58
N SER A 156 -24.53 -21.74 17.66
CA SER A 156 -23.21 -21.12 17.60
C SER A 156 -22.14 -21.95 16.87
N THR A 157 -22.50 -23.16 16.44
CA THR A 157 -21.66 -24.06 15.64
C THR A 157 -22.25 -24.29 14.25
N ALA A 158 -23.36 -23.65 13.91
CA ALA A 158 -23.98 -23.79 12.61
C ALA A 158 -23.13 -23.08 11.56
N ASP A 159 -22.99 -23.70 10.39
CA ASP A 159 -22.33 -23.08 9.24
C ASP A 159 -23.07 -21.80 8.83
N VAL A 160 -22.34 -20.81 8.32
CA VAL A 160 -22.89 -19.53 7.87
C VAL A 160 -23.38 -19.70 6.42
N GLN A 161 -24.70 -19.69 6.24
CA GLN A 161 -25.34 -19.79 4.93
C GLN A 161 -25.58 -18.40 4.35
N ILE A 162 -25.09 -18.12 3.15
CA ILE A 162 -25.27 -16.81 2.48
C ILE A 162 -26.24 -16.91 1.30
N SER A 163 -27.02 -15.84 1.08
CA SER A 163 -28.13 -15.82 0.10
C SER A 163 -27.67 -15.72 -1.35
N GLY A 164 -26.42 -15.29 -1.59
CA GLY A 164 -25.81 -15.15 -2.91
C GLY A 164 -24.41 -15.74 -2.93
N THR A 165 -23.83 -15.81 -4.14
CA THR A 165 -22.46 -16.29 -4.33
C THR A 165 -21.48 -15.49 -3.46
N ASN A 166 -20.56 -16.18 -2.80
CA ASN A 166 -19.43 -15.64 -2.06
C ASN A 166 -18.49 -14.84 -2.97
N THR A 167 -18.85 -13.59 -3.23
CA THR A 167 -18.09 -12.60 -3.99
C THR A 167 -16.93 -12.02 -3.19
N CYS A 168 -16.92 -12.22 -1.86
CA CYS A 168 -15.80 -11.91 -0.98
C CYS A 168 -14.57 -12.81 -1.22
N GLY A 169 -14.78 -13.94 -1.91
CA GLY A 169 -13.72 -14.93 -2.15
C GLY A 169 -13.23 -15.61 -0.88
N ILE A 170 -14.04 -15.65 0.19
CA ILE A 170 -13.67 -16.29 1.46
C ILE A 170 -13.47 -17.79 1.21
N ALA A 171 -12.25 -18.28 1.41
CA ALA A 171 -11.91 -19.69 1.28
C ALA A 171 -11.38 -20.26 2.61
N ASP A 172 -11.08 -21.56 2.61
CA ASP A 172 -10.49 -22.25 3.77
C ASP A 172 -9.25 -21.51 4.30
N GLY A 173 -9.23 -21.25 5.61
CA GLY A 173 -8.19 -20.52 6.33
C GLY A 173 -8.30 -18.99 6.31
N ASP A 174 -9.13 -18.40 5.45
CA ASP A 174 -9.30 -16.95 5.39
C ASP A 174 -10.06 -16.41 6.61
N ALA A 175 -9.68 -15.23 7.07
CA ALA A 175 -10.41 -14.51 8.10
C ALA A 175 -11.67 -13.86 7.51
N ALA A 176 -12.79 -13.98 8.22
CA ALA A 176 -14.06 -13.37 7.90
C ALA A 176 -14.60 -12.63 9.12
N LEU A 177 -15.42 -11.62 8.85
CA LEU A 177 -16.17 -10.89 9.86
C LEU A 177 -17.65 -11.12 9.56
N ILE A 178 -18.43 -11.50 10.56
CA ILE A 178 -19.89 -11.48 10.49
C ILE A 178 -20.38 -10.39 11.42
N SER A 179 -21.35 -9.59 10.98
CA SER A 179 -21.92 -8.56 11.84
C SER A 179 -23.40 -8.28 11.53
N ASN A 180 -24.05 -7.71 12.53
CA ASN A 180 -25.31 -6.98 12.42
C ASN A 180 -25.16 -5.67 13.23
N CYS A 181 -26.25 -4.94 13.48
CA CYS A 181 -26.19 -3.67 14.23
C CYS A 181 -25.97 -3.82 15.76
N SER A 182 -25.74 -5.03 16.26
CA SER A 182 -25.67 -5.33 17.71
C SER A 182 -24.60 -6.37 18.07
N ASN A 183 -24.11 -7.14 17.11
CA ASN A 183 -23.12 -8.19 17.26
C ASN A 183 -22.14 -8.13 16.09
N ALA A 184 -20.87 -8.37 16.40
CA ALA A 184 -19.84 -8.56 15.39
C ALA A 184 -18.83 -9.60 15.89
N ASP A 185 -18.41 -10.51 15.01
CA ASP A 185 -17.44 -11.55 15.34
C ASP A 185 -16.49 -11.81 14.17
N VAL A 186 -15.20 -11.94 14.50
CA VAL A 186 -14.15 -12.33 13.55
C VAL A 186 -13.82 -13.80 13.77
N PHE A 187 -13.85 -14.57 12.68
CA PHE A 187 -13.60 -16.01 12.68
C PHE A 187 -12.78 -16.41 11.44
N ARG A 188 -12.24 -17.63 11.42
CA ARG A 188 -11.66 -18.23 10.21
C ARG A 188 -12.63 -19.15 9.53
N ALA A 189 -12.75 -18.99 8.22
CA ALA A 189 -13.40 -19.97 7.38
C ALA A 189 -12.59 -21.28 7.40
N SER A 190 -13.29 -22.41 7.37
CA SER A 190 -12.69 -23.74 7.46
C SER A 190 -12.99 -24.61 6.24
N SER A 191 -12.35 -25.78 6.23
CA SER A 191 -12.41 -26.73 5.12
C SER A 191 -13.86 -27.08 4.73
N GLY A 192 -14.13 -27.07 3.43
CA GLY A 192 -15.47 -27.28 2.88
C GLY A 192 -16.35 -26.02 2.80
N THR A 193 -15.78 -24.84 3.00
CA THR A 193 -16.37 -23.56 2.56
C THR A 193 -16.60 -23.59 1.04
N THR A 194 -17.76 -23.09 0.60
CA THR A 194 -18.21 -23.08 -0.80
C THR A 194 -18.73 -21.68 -1.19
N SER A 195 -19.32 -21.56 -2.38
CA SER A 195 -19.92 -20.31 -2.85
C SER A 195 -21.17 -19.87 -2.07
N LEU A 196 -21.86 -20.74 -1.34
CA LEU A 196 -23.09 -20.39 -0.60
C LEU A 196 -23.04 -20.73 0.90
N LEU A 197 -21.92 -21.28 1.35
CA LEU A 197 -21.76 -21.82 2.69
C LEU A 197 -20.35 -21.53 3.19
N ILE A 198 -20.22 -20.83 4.31
CA ILE A 198 -18.95 -20.58 4.99
C ILE A 198 -18.93 -21.43 6.26
N LYS A 199 -17.99 -22.36 6.32
CA LYS A 199 -17.78 -23.20 7.50
C LYS A 199 -16.81 -22.52 8.43
N HIS A 200 -16.93 -22.74 9.73
CA HIS A 200 -16.02 -22.15 10.73
C HIS A 200 -15.67 -23.11 11.87
N LYS A 201 -16.39 -24.22 12.02
CA LYS A 201 -16.11 -25.21 13.06
C LYS A 201 -14.83 -25.97 12.74
N ASP A 202 -13.71 -25.49 13.27
CA ASP A 202 -12.37 -26.04 13.08
C ASP A 202 -11.41 -25.53 14.16
N ALA A 203 -10.28 -26.22 14.35
CA ALA A 203 -9.19 -25.84 15.26
C ALA A 203 -8.55 -24.48 14.90
N ALA A 204 -8.79 -23.99 13.69
CA ALA A 204 -8.41 -22.64 13.26
C ALA A 204 -9.19 -21.51 13.97
N ASN A 205 -10.25 -21.86 14.70
CA ASN A 205 -10.90 -20.99 15.66
C ASN A 205 -10.59 -21.52 17.06
N VAL A 206 -10.11 -20.66 17.97
CA VAL A 206 -10.07 -21.02 19.41
C VAL A 206 -11.51 -21.37 19.80
N ASP A 207 -11.76 -22.42 20.60
CA ASP A 207 -13.07 -23.04 20.94
C ASP A 207 -14.12 -22.07 21.58
N VAL A 208 -14.31 -20.93 20.93
CA VAL A 208 -15.19 -19.84 21.21
C VAL A 208 -16.33 -20.03 20.20
N PRO A 209 -17.57 -20.17 20.67
CA PRO A 209 -18.72 -20.30 19.79
C PRO A 209 -18.85 -19.07 18.86
N LEU A 210 -19.50 -19.20 17.69
CA LEU A 210 -19.79 -18.06 16.80
C LEU A 210 -21.31 -17.78 16.79
N PRO A 211 -21.81 -16.67 17.34
CA PRO A 211 -21.06 -15.60 18.02
C PRO A 211 -20.54 -16.03 19.39
N ALA A 212 -19.46 -15.38 19.83
CA ALA A 212 -18.85 -15.60 21.13
C ALA A 212 -19.77 -15.14 22.28
N VAL A 213 -20.52 -14.07 22.01
CA VAL A 213 -21.47 -13.46 22.95
C VAL A 213 -22.84 -13.40 22.30
N CYS A 214 -23.84 -14.00 22.96
CA CYS A 214 -25.21 -14.00 22.46
C CYS A 214 -26.23 -13.83 23.58
N ALA A 215 -26.77 -12.62 23.75
CA ALA A 215 -27.76 -12.34 24.78
C ALA A 215 -29.14 -12.94 24.46
N SER A 216 -29.52 -13.04 23.18
CA SER A 216 -30.82 -13.59 22.74
C SER A 216 -30.70 -14.32 21.40
N PRO A 217 -30.59 -15.66 21.40
CA PRO A 217 -30.52 -16.45 20.17
C PRO A 217 -31.78 -16.38 19.29
N PRO A 218 -31.67 -16.50 17.94
CA PRO A 218 -30.43 -16.48 17.16
C PRO A 218 -29.85 -15.06 17.06
N CYS A 219 -28.56 -14.94 17.35
CA CYS A 219 -27.89 -13.64 17.34
C CYS A 219 -27.59 -13.13 15.93
N TYR A 220 -27.28 -14.02 14.99
CA TYR A 220 -27.21 -13.68 13.58
C TYR A 220 -28.45 -14.18 12.84
N ARG A 221 -29.22 -13.22 12.33
CA ARG A 221 -30.41 -13.42 11.51
C ARG A 221 -30.10 -13.11 10.05
N THR A 222 -31.09 -13.22 9.17
CA THR A 222 -30.93 -12.89 7.74
C THR A 222 -30.52 -11.44 7.45
N THR A 223 -30.59 -10.53 8.43
CA THR A 223 -30.11 -9.15 8.33
C THR A 223 -28.60 -9.01 8.57
N ALA A 224 -27.93 -10.08 9.04
CA ALA A 224 -26.49 -10.07 9.24
C ALA A 224 -25.78 -10.24 7.89
N GLU A 225 -24.58 -9.66 7.80
CA GLU A 225 -23.72 -9.72 6.62
C GLU A 225 -22.37 -10.31 6.98
N VAL A 226 -21.80 -11.07 6.04
CA VAL A 226 -20.43 -11.55 6.09
C VAL A 226 -19.55 -10.68 5.19
N PHE A 227 -18.42 -10.27 5.75
CA PHE A 227 -17.37 -9.46 5.15
C PHE A 227 -16.09 -10.28 5.08
N ALA A 228 -15.27 -10.03 4.06
CA ALA A 228 -13.89 -10.52 4.10
C ALA A 228 -13.10 -9.67 5.11
N TYR A 229 -12.42 -10.30 6.06
CA TYR A 229 -11.68 -9.54 7.08
C TYR A 229 -10.29 -9.17 6.57
N ARG A 230 -9.91 -7.90 6.65
CA ARG A 230 -8.64 -7.35 6.16
C ARG A 230 -7.88 -6.68 7.29
N ALA A 231 -6.59 -6.98 7.38
CA ALA A 231 -5.67 -6.33 8.29
C ALA A 231 -4.34 -6.10 7.57
N TYR A 232 -4.15 -4.93 6.96
CA TYR A 232 -3.00 -4.65 6.11
C TYR A 232 -2.02 -3.68 6.76
N SER A 233 -0.74 -4.04 6.78
CA SER A 233 0.36 -3.11 7.12
C SER A 233 1.06 -2.64 5.86
N TYR A 234 1.22 -1.32 5.71
CA TYR A 234 1.95 -0.68 4.61
C TYR A 234 3.25 -0.10 5.11
N PHE A 235 4.34 -0.37 4.39
CA PHE A 235 5.69 0.04 4.77
C PHE A 235 6.64 0.08 3.56
N ILE A 236 7.80 0.71 3.74
CA ILE A 236 8.83 0.80 2.70
C ILE A 236 9.96 -0.18 2.98
N ARG A 237 10.41 -0.89 1.95
CA ARG A 237 11.67 -1.65 1.96
C ARG A 237 12.19 -1.84 0.53
N PRO A 238 13.42 -2.34 0.32
CA PRO A 238 13.89 -2.69 -1.02
C PRO A 238 12.97 -3.72 -1.69
N GLY A 239 12.59 -3.44 -2.94
CA GLY A 239 11.89 -4.31 -3.86
C GLY A 239 12.80 -5.37 -4.49
N ALA A 240 12.24 -6.21 -5.35
CA ALA A 240 12.98 -7.27 -6.05
C ALA A 240 14.11 -6.73 -6.96
N SER A 241 13.97 -5.51 -7.47
CA SER A 241 14.99 -4.80 -8.26
C SER A 241 16.09 -4.14 -7.42
N GLY A 242 15.97 -4.18 -6.09
CA GLY A 242 16.81 -3.43 -5.15
C GLY A 242 16.39 -1.97 -4.97
N GLU A 243 15.40 -1.50 -5.73
CA GLU A 243 14.85 -0.16 -5.58
C GLU A 243 13.85 -0.09 -4.43
N PRO A 244 13.71 1.04 -3.71
CA PRO A 244 12.70 1.22 -2.69
C PRO A 244 11.30 1.01 -3.26
N ALA A 245 10.49 0.27 -2.52
CA ALA A 245 9.14 -0.04 -2.92
C ALA A 245 8.18 0.07 -1.74
N LEU A 246 6.93 0.36 -2.04
CA LEU A 246 5.81 0.21 -1.11
C LEU A 246 5.42 -1.27 -1.05
N TRP A 247 5.41 -1.83 0.15
CA TRP A 247 5.02 -3.19 0.43
C TRP A 247 3.75 -3.23 1.27
N ARG A 248 3.00 -4.32 1.14
CA ARG A 248 1.83 -4.62 1.97
C ARG A 248 1.93 -6.01 2.58
N LEU A 249 1.82 -6.08 3.90
CA LEU A 249 1.67 -7.30 4.67
C LEU A 249 0.20 -7.54 4.99
N ASP A 250 -0.29 -8.74 4.70
CA ASP A 250 -1.56 -9.24 5.21
C ASP A 250 -1.35 -9.89 6.58
N ASN A 251 -1.80 -9.21 7.64
CA ASN A 251 -1.69 -9.67 9.03
C ASN A 251 -2.71 -10.77 9.37
N THR A 252 -3.56 -11.18 8.44
CA THR A 252 -4.46 -12.33 8.59
C THR A 252 -3.81 -13.65 8.12
N LYS A 253 -2.63 -13.56 7.51
CA LYS A 253 -1.89 -14.68 6.89
C LYS A 253 -0.46 -14.78 7.44
N ALA A 254 0.11 -15.97 7.39
CA ALA A 254 1.50 -16.18 7.79
C ALA A 254 2.46 -15.37 6.91
N THR A 255 3.60 -14.96 7.48
CA THR A 255 4.70 -14.28 6.75
C THR A 255 5.51 -15.32 5.97
N SER A 256 4.92 -15.87 4.91
CA SER A 256 5.56 -16.86 4.05
C SER A 256 5.04 -16.77 2.62
N GLY A 257 5.79 -17.34 1.68
CA GLY A 257 5.43 -17.33 0.26
C GLY A 257 5.30 -15.91 -0.29
N SER A 258 4.08 -15.53 -0.69
CA SER A 258 3.78 -14.22 -1.27
C SER A 258 3.35 -13.16 -0.24
N ASN A 259 3.50 -13.38 1.07
CA ASN A 259 3.15 -12.39 2.09
C ASN A 259 4.40 -11.97 2.89
N PRO A 260 4.80 -10.68 2.89
CA PRO A 260 4.16 -9.52 2.24
C PRO A 260 4.35 -9.47 0.71
N ILE A 261 3.54 -8.65 0.02
CA ILE A 261 3.65 -8.37 -1.42
C ILE A 261 4.30 -7.02 -1.70
N GLU A 262 5.11 -6.95 -2.76
CA GLU A 262 5.57 -5.69 -3.33
C GLU A 262 4.43 -5.09 -4.14
N MET A 263 4.06 -3.84 -3.87
CA MET A 263 2.96 -3.18 -4.56
C MET A 263 3.47 -2.28 -5.68
N LEU A 264 4.45 -1.45 -5.37
CA LEU A 264 4.94 -0.41 -6.25
C LEU A 264 6.40 -0.09 -5.97
N GLU A 265 7.21 -0.16 -7.02
CA GLU A 265 8.57 0.37 -6.99
C GLU A 265 8.59 1.90 -7.08
N GLY A 266 9.65 2.52 -6.58
CA GLY A 266 9.93 3.94 -6.70
C GLY A 266 9.35 4.78 -5.56
N ILE A 267 8.71 4.17 -4.56
CA ILE A 267 8.31 4.86 -3.33
C ILE A 267 9.46 4.71 -2.33
N GLU A 268 10.18 5.81 -2.12
CA GLU A 268 11.42 5.84 -1.34
C GLU A 268 11.20 6.10 0.15
N ASN A 269 10.17 6.86 0.51
CA ASN A 269 9.85 7.13 1.90
C ASN A 269 8.33 7.29 2.09
N LEU A 270 7.85 6.92 3.27
CA LEU A 270 6.49 7.09 3.75
C LEU A 270 6.57 7.74 5.13
N GLN A 271 5.91 8.88 5.31
CA GLN A 271 5.75 9.56 6.59
C GLN A 271 4.27 9.79 6.89
N ILE A 272 3.88 9.64 8.15
CA ILE A 272 2.47 9.62 8.55
C ILE A 272 2.26 10.46 9.80
N LEU A 273 1.29 11.37 9.70
CA LEU A 273 0.77 12.10 10.85
C LEU A 273 -0.68 11.74 11.11
N TYR A 274 -1.03 11.59 12.37
CA TYR A 274 -2.33 11.19 12.87
C TYR A 274 -3.01 12.42 13.47
N GLY A 275 -4.18 12.77 12.92
CA GLY A 275 -5.02 13.86 13.36
C GLY A 275 -5.89 13.42 14.52
N GLU A 276 -5.49 13.78 15.73
CA GLU A 276 -6.19 13.49 17.00
C GLU A 276 -7.33 14.50 17.20
N ASP A 277 -8.51 13.98 17.49
CA ASP A 277 -9.73 14.70 17.89
C ASP A 277 -9.81 14.67 19.43
N THR A 278 -9.53 15.81 20.04
CA THR A 278 -9.37 16.00 21.48
C THR A 278 -10.63 16.56 22.15
N ASP A 279 -11.64 16.95 21.38
CA ASP A 279 -12.93 17.45 21.86
C ASP A 279 -14.13 16.61 21.39
N ALA A 280 -13.88 15.50 20.69
CA ALA A 280 -14.84 14.50 20.24
C ALA A 280 -15.91 15.07 19.29
N ASP A 281 -15.54 16.02 18.44
CA ASP A 281 -16.44 16.62 17.44
C ASP A 281 -16.33 15.94 16.05
N GLY A 282 -15.47 14.93 15.92
CA GLY A 282 -15.17 14.20 14.70
C GLY A 282 -14.12 14.86 13.81
N VAL A 283 -13.48 15.93 14.27
CA VAL A 283 -12.49 16.71 13.51
C VAL A 283 -11.15 16.71 14.24
N ALA A 284 -10.07 16.50 13.48
CA ALA A 284 -8.73 16.55 14.06
C ALA A 284 -8.36 17.98 14.49
N ASN A 285 -8.00 18.18 15.76
CA ASN A 285 -7.50 19.47 16.24
C ASN A 285 -5.97 19.59 16.08
N GLN A 286 -5.26 18.46 16.14
CA GLN A 286 -3.80 18.43 16.06
C GLN A 286 -3.27 17.19 15.34
N TYR A 287 -2.14 17.34 14.64
CA TYR A 287 -1.48 16.25 13.92
C TYR A 287 -0.17 15.86 14.60
N LYS A 288 -0.02 14.57 14.90
CA LYS A 288 1.12 14.02 15.65
C LYS A 288 1.71 12.80 14.93
N THR A 289 2.98 12.50 15.19
CA THR A 289 3.54 11.18 14.82
C THR A 289 2.92 10.08 15.69
N ALA A 290 2.96 8.83 15.23
CA ALA A 290 2.42 7.70 15.99
C ALA A 290 2.96 7.62 17.43
N ALA A 291 4.22 7.98 17.63
CA ALA A 291 4.88 8.01 18.94
C ALA A 291 4.24 8.98 19.95
N ASN A 292 3.56 10.02 19.47
CA ASN A 292 3.07 11.12 20.28
C ASN A 292 1.54 11.17 20.39
N VAL A 293 0.82 10.33 19.64
CA VAL A 293 -0.64 10.19 19.78
C VAL A 293 -0.94 9.63 21.18
N THR A 294 -1.85 10.27 21.91
CA THR A 294 -2.17 9.88 23.28
C THR A 294 -3.08 8.66 23.29
N ASP A 295 -4.15 8.70 22.49
CA ASP A 295 -5.03 7.55 22.26
C ASP A 295 -5.27 7.38 20.77
N MET A 296 -4.89 6.20 20.26
CA MET A 296 -5.09 5.89 18.85
C MET A 296 -6.57 5.81 18.49
N SER A 297 -7.53 5.68 19.42
CA SER A 297 -8.97 5.69 19.15
C SER A 297 -9.53 7.09 18.85
N ASP A 298 -8.82 8.16 19.23
CA ASP A 298 -9.20 9.57 18.99
C ASP A 298 -8.74 10.09 17.61
N VAL A 299 -8.04 9.28 16.81
CA VAL A 299 -7.61 9.68 15.46
C VAL A 299 -8.80 9.79 14.49
N ALA A 300 -9.18 11.01 14.11
CA ALA A 300 -10.23 11.31 13.14
C ALA A 300 -9.72 11.37 11.69
N SER A 301 -8.43 11.65 11.46
CA SER A 301 -7.85 11.69 10.11
C SER A 301 -6.38 11.30 10.08
N VAL A 302 -5.88 10.91 8.92
CA VAL A 302 -4.47 10.56 8.69
C VAL A 302 -3.92 11.37 7.53
N ARG A 303 -2.76 11.99 7.74
CA ARG A 303 -1.97 12.67 6.71
C ARG A 303 -0.84 11.76 6.26
N ILE A 304 -0.89 11.35 5.01
CA ILE A 304 0.17 10.59 4.35
C ILE A 304 1.03 11.56 3.55
N SER A 305 2.35 11.43 3.69
CA SER A 305 3.36 12.04 2.82
C SER A 305 4.22 10.92 2.24
N ILE A 306 4.28 10.81 0.92
CA ILE A 306 5.17 9.88 0.22
C ILE A 306 6.25 10.64 -0.56
N LEU A 307 7.48 10.15 -0.49
CA LEU A 307 8.57 10.58 -1.36
C LEU A 307 8.73 9.52 -2.45
N ALA A 308 8.44 9.89 -3.69
CA ALA A 308 8.66 9.03 -4.85
C ALA A 308 9.87 9.49 -5.65
N ARG A 309 10.55 8.54 -6.30
CA ARG A 309 11.68 8.84 -7.19
C ARG A 309 11.72 7.99 -8.44
N THR A 310 12.45 8.50 -9.42
CA THR A 310 12.79 7.75 -10.63
C THR A 310 13.74 6.60 -10.28
N SER A 311 13.60 5.45 -10.93
CA SER A 311 14.54 4.33 -10.79
C SER A 311 15.89 4.65 -11.45
N GLU A 312 15.88 5.49 -12.49
CA GLU A 312 17.09 5.88 -13.22
C GLU A 312 17.62 7.27 -12.84
N ASN A 313 18.92 7.48 -13.09
CA ASN A 313 19.62 8.74 -12.93
C ASN A 313 19.37 9.67 -14.14
N LEU A 314 18.23 10.36 -14.13
CA LEU A 314 17.72 11.13 -15.28
C LEU A 314 18.16 12.60 -15.27
N ALA A 315 18.50 13.17 -14.11
CA ALA A 315 18.96 14.56 -14.02
C ALA A 315 20.39 14.72 -14.55
N SER A 316 20.74 15.93 -15.01
CA SER A 316 22.10 16.25 -15.49
C SER A 316 23.12 16.35 -14.36
N GLN A 317 22.68 16.68 -13.16
CA GLN A 317 23.49 16.86 -11.95
C GLN A 317 22.74 16.30 -10.74
N THR A 318 23.40 16.23 -9.59
CA THR A 318 22.74 15.84 -8.34
C THR A 318 21.72 16.91 -7.94
N LEU A 319 20.57 16.47 -7.44
CA LEU A 319 19.47 17.34 -7.05
C LEU A 319 19.24 17.28 -5.55
N THR A 320 18.89 18.43 -4.97
CA THR A 320 18.39 18.49 -3.61
C THR A 320 16.87 18.39 -3.57
N TYR A 321 16.32 17.94 -2.45
CA TYR A 321 14.89 17.95 -2.20
C TYR A 321 14.57 18.25 -0.74
N ASP A 322 13.38 18.80 -0.52
CA ASP A 322 12.82 19.05 0.80
C ASP A 322 11.76 17.98 1.10
N TYR A 323 11.81 17.41 2.31
CA TYR A 323 10.87 16.37 2.72
C TYR A 323 10.73 16.33 4.24
N ASN A 324 9.47 16.31 4.70
CA ASN A 324 9.11 16.19 6.12
C ASN A 324 9.87 17.15 7.05
N GLY A 325 9.99 18.43 6.65
CA GLY A 325 10.70 19.46 7.42
C GLY A 325 12.23 19.47 7.24
N ASN A 326 12.83 18.43 6.68
CA ASN A 326 14.25 18.42 6.32
C ASN A 326 14.45 19.11 4.97
N THR A 327 15.32 20.11 4.94
CA THR A 327 15.58 20.91 3.75
C THR A 327 16.90 20.54 3.08
N ALA A 328 16.98 20.71 1.77
CA ALA A 328 18.19 20.55 0.96
C ALA A 328 18.88 19.17 1.07
N ASN A 329 18.10 18.10 1.26
CA ASN A 329 18.65 16.73 1.29
C ASN A 329 19.31 16.40 -0.05
N ASN A 330 20.57 15.93 -0.03
CA ASN A 330 21.30 15.53 -1.22
C ASN A 330 21.84 14.11 -1.09
N PRO A 331 21.17 13.11 -1.69
CA PRO A 331 21.63 11.72 -1.67
C PRO A 331 22.88 11.45 -2.52
N GLY A 332 23.35 12.42 -3.30
CA GLY A 332 24.49 12.26 -4.22
C GLY A 332 24.15 11.55 -5.53
N ASP A 333 22.88 11.26 -5.79
CA ASP A 333 22.40 10.70 -7.06
C ASP A 333 21.74 11.76 -7.96
N ARG A 334 21.42 11.36 -9.20
CA ARG A 334 20.73 12.19 -10.20
C ARG A 334 19.29 11.72 -10.41
N ARG A 335 18.68 11.09 -9.41
CA ARG A 335 17.29 10.63 -9.46
C ARG A 335 16.36 11.79 -9.15
N ILE A 336 15.28 11.91 -9.91
CA ILE A 336 14.30 12.97 -9.68
C ILE A 336 13.35 12.49 -8.58
N ARG A 337 13.13 13.32 -7.56
CA ARG A 337 12.23 13.07 -6.44
C ARG A 337 11.04 14.01 -6.47
N ARG A 338 9.87 13.53 -6.05
CA ARG A 338 8.68 14.36 -5.80
C ARG A 338 7.94 13.88 -4.55
N VAL A 339 7.37 14.84 -3.85
CA VAL A 339 6.55 14.61 -2.67
C VAL A 339 5.08 14.63 -3.07
N PHE A 340 4.32 13.67 -2.56
CA PHE A 340 2.87 13.65 -2.71
C PHE A 340 2.22 13.49 -1.34
N ASN A 341 1.19 14.30 -1.09
CA ASN A 341 0.51 14.35 0.19
C ASN A 341 -0.98 14.05 0.02
N ALA A 342 -1.57 13.39 1.01
CA ALA A 342 -3.00 13.19 1.12
C ALA A 342 -3.45 13.30 2.58
N THR A 343 -4.63 13.88 2.81
CA THR A 343 -5.32 13.83 4.11
C THR A 343 -6.58 12.99 3.95
N ILE A 344 -6.73 11.97 4.79
CA ILE A 344 -7.80 10.97 4.70
C ILE A 344 -8.54 10.94 6.03
N ALA A 345 -9.85 11.13 6.01
CA ALA A 345 -10.70 10.95 7.18
C ALA A 345 -10.92 9.46 7.49
N VAL A 346 -10.91 9.12 8.77
CA VAL A 346 -11.19 7.78 9.29
C VAL A 346 -12.69 7.68 9.58
N ARG A 347 -13.46 7.18 8.61
CA ARG A 347 -14.91 7.36 8.58
C ARG A 347 -15.68 6.51 9.60
N ASN A 348 -15.16 5.34 9.94
CA ASN A 348 -15.91 4.33 10.70
C ASN A 348 -15.62 4.37 12.21
N ARG A 349 -15.27 5.56 12.71
CA ARG A 349 -15.12 5.87 14.14
C ARG A 349 -16.26 6.71 14.71
N LEU A 350 -17.11 7.25 13.84
CA LEU A 350 -18.26 8.04 14.23
C LEU A 350 -19.50 7.13 14.28
N PRO A 351 -20.35 7.24 15.32
CA PRO A 351 -21.60 6.50 15.44
C PRO A 351 -22.64 6.86 14.37
#